data_AF-A0A9P0NVL0-F1
#
_entry.id   AF-A0A9P0NVL0-F1
#
_cell.length_a   1.000
_cell.length_b   1.000
_cell.length_c   1.000
_cell.angle_alpha   90.00
_cell.angle_beta   90.00
_cell.angle_gamma   90.00
#
_symmetry.space_group_name_H-M   'P 1'
#
loop_
_entity.id
_entity.type
_entity.pdbx_description
1 polymer ?
#
loop_
_entity_poly.entity_id
_entity_poly.type
_entity_poly.pdbx_seq_one_letter_code
_entity_poly.pdbx_strand_id
1 'polypeptide(L)'
;MPKPNYGNRQSTWVKDEYRHDNRDRRVTFKFSHRQGSKKDNVRDWTTAIREHLQDEDVDMGISSTSGRVINNKKFNKKKKGGRKGSPVPVRKLLEGPTGWYRVIIPYGDKFEKTFIIKLLQGKLEPLALWPIAWQTQGTTVTFYVDEYKVAERIHSMDRQIQLPDGFKLLLKVHPGSPNVDMNATTKEKMKLAMAKRYNPNTKALDLTKFHADPDLQDCFCALFKPIVFITIIDIIEENIPELEALNLMDNKITLLSFLKKVSKKMPNLKILHMGNNKIREIQQLDAFEGLPIIDLVLDRNPLCDKFKDQQAYISEVRKRFPKCMKLDGIDLPPPISFDIAEDHQLPNPQQTFLCNAEGGTIVRQFLEQYFLIYDTDNRQPLLQAYHENATFSLTMAYPYGFGKDKNVSWLNWYATDNRNLLRVQDPDRRCKLLKQGHVAVVSFLQEMPKTKHDMHSFTVDLTIFTPQMLCLTVSGMFKELKSGHKFPPLRYFFRTLVIIPAGSGFCIANEVLHITNTTPTQAKDAFKTPPIVAPPPSPVSTGASPGPSTSMAPPAVALDDNMKQEMVNQMSIQSGMNMEWSLKCLQETEWDFQRASLVFQDLHTRGVVPPEAFVK
;
A
#
# COMPACT_ATOMS: atom_id res chain seq x y z
N MET A 1 -63.03 7.57 8.09
CA MET A 1 -64.03 7.25 7.04
C MET A 1 -63.66 8.03 5.77
N PRO A 2 -63.76 7.45 4.56
CA PRO A 2 -62.64 7.41 3.60
C PRO A 2 -62.75 8.28 2.32
N LYS A 3 -61.60 8.33 1.61
CA LYS A 3 -61.24 9.04 0.36
C LYS A 3 -61.95 8.50 -0.90
N PRO A 4 -62.05 9.29 -1.99
CA PRO A 4 -62.20 8.77 -3.34
C PRO A 4 -60.85 8.65 -4.08
N ASN A 5 -60.85 7.67 -4.98
CA ASN A 5 -59.76 7.08 -5.73
C ASN A 5 -59.73 7.69 -7.15
N TYR A 6 -58.57 8.05 -7.70
CA TYR A 6 -58.43 8.33 -9.14
C TYR A 6 -57.24 7.57 -9.72
N GLY A 7 -57.56 6.76 -10.73
CA GLY A 7 -56.69 5.75 -11.32
C GLY A 7 -55.70 6.26 -12.36
N ASN A 8 -54.72 5.39 -12.58
CA ASN A 8 -53.65 5.43 -13.58
C ASN A 8 -54.14 5.70 -15.00
N ARG A 9 -53.41 6.58 -15.72
CA ARG A 9 -53.37 6.66 -17.18
C ARG A 9 -51.92 6.47 -17.65
N GLN A 10 -51.66 5.37 -18.35
CA GLN A 10 -50.58 5.26 -19.33
C GLN A 10 -51.25 5.18 -20.71
N SER A 11 -50.91 6.11 -21.61
CA SER A 11 -51.31 6.07 -23.02
C SER A 11 -50.07 6.03 -23.91
N THR A 12 -50.03 5.00 -24.73
CA THR A 12 -49.22 4.76 -25.94
C THR A 12 -49.37 5.84 -27.00
N TRP A 13 -48.28 6.20 -27.70
CA TRP A 13 -48.29 6.62 -29.12
C TRP A 13 -46.97 6.24 -29.81
N VAL A 14 -47.12 5.95 -31.10
CA VAL A 14 -46.30 5.19 -32.06
C VAL A 14 -45.40 6.11 -32.92
N LYS A 15 -44.33 5.55 -33.53
CA LYS A 15 -43.74 5.85 -34.88
C LYS A 15 -42.46 5.00 -35.04
N ASP A 16 -42.02 4.44 -36.16
CA ASP A 16 -42.51 4.26 -37.54
C ASP A 16 -41.69 3.08 -38.15
N GLU A 17 -42.27 2.36 -39.10
CA GLU A 17 -41.64 1.28 -39.87
C GLU A 17 -40.64 1.82 -40.91
N TYR A 18 -39.50 1.14 -41.07
CA TYR A 18 -38.91 0.86 -42.39
C TYR A 18 -38.19 -0.49 -42.34
N ARG A 19 -38.75 -1.47 -43.07
CA ARG A 19 -38.18 -2.80 -43.32
C ARG A 19 -37.16 -2.72 -44.45
N HIS A 20 -36.00 -3.36 -44.28
CA HIS A 20 -35.32 -4.02 -45.39
C HIS A 20 -34.72 -5.35 -44.94
N ASP A 21 -35.17 -6.39 -45.63
CA ASP A 21 -34.82 -7.79 -45.52
C ASP A 21 -33.53 -8.05 -46.32
N ASN A 22 -32.50 -8.65 -45.72
CA ASN A 22 -31.61 -9.56 -46.45
C ASN A 22 -30.76 -10.42 -45.50
N ARG A 23 -31.13 -11.70 -45.40
CA ARG A 23 -30.29 -12.77 -44.85
C ARG A 23 -29.40 -13.31 -45.95
N ASP A 24 -28.10 -13.04 -45.88
CA ASP A 24 -27.12 -13.75 -46.70
C ASP A 24 -26.14 -14.57 -45.87
N ARG A 25 -26.14 -15.87 -46.19
CA ARG A 25 -25.23 -16.90 -45.68
C ARG A 25 -23.84 -16.64 -46.24
N ARG A 26 -22.80 -16.57 -45.40
CA ARG A 26 -21.42 -16.67 -45.88
C ARG A 26 -20.64 -17.77 -45.15
N VAL A 27 -20.35 -18.79 -45.95
CA VAL A 27 -19.53 -19.97 -45.71
C VAL A 27 -18.09 -19.56 -45.37
N THR A 28 -17.54 -20.05 -44.27
CA THR A 28 -16.13 -19.89 -43.91
C THR A 28 -15.30 -21.01 -44.51
N PHE A 29 -14.50 -20.66 -45.53
CA PHE A 29 -13.55 -21.56 -46.17
C PHE A 29 -12.33 -21.79 -45.26
N LYS A 30 -12.10 -23.04 -44.86
CA LYS A 30 -10.85 -23.48 -44.22
C LYS A 30 -9.76 -23.57 -45.28
N PHE A 31 -8.80 -22.65 -45.25
CA PHE A 31 -7.55 -22.81 -45.98
C PHE A 31 -6.67 -23.86 -45.29
N SER A 32 -6.41 -24.96 -46.00
CA SER A 32 -5.33 -25.88 -45.65
C SER A 32 -4.00 -25.29 -46.12
N HIS A 33 -3.11 -24.99 -45.19
CA HIS A 33 -1.69 -24.92 -45.49
C HIS A 33 -0.97 -26.02 -44.70
N ARG A 34 -0.73 -27.13 -45.40
CA ARG A 34 0.36 -28.06 -45.09
C ARG A 34 1.65 -27.37 -45.52
N GLN A 35 2.43 -26.85 -44.59
CA GLN A 35 3.86 -26.72 -44.76
C GLN A 35 4.54 -27.52 -43.66
N GLY A 36 5.35 -28.49 -44.08
CA GLY A 36 6.18 -29.29 -43.22
C GLY A 36 7.29 -28.44 -42.62
N SER A 37 7.44 -28.50 -41.31
CA SER A 37 8.62 -28.08 -40.60
C SER A 37 8.99 -29.21 -39.65
N LYS A 38 10.21 -29.76 -39.83
CA LYS A 38 10.85 -30.68 -38.92
C LYS A 38 10.92 -30.00 -37.55
N LYS A 39 10.04 -30.37 -36.62
CA LYS A 39 10.12 -29.94 -35.23
C LYS A 39 11.05 -30.89 -34.48
N ASP A 40 12.21 -30.37 -34.11
CA ASP A 40 13.01 -30.95 -33.04
C ASP A 40 12.14 -31.10 -31.80
N ASN A 41 12.09 -32.33 -31.31
CA ASN A 41 11.10 -32.82 -30.37
C ASN A 41 11.54 -32.52 -28.93
N VAL A 42 11.75 -31.24 -28.60
CA VAL A 42 11.94 -30.82 -27.21
C VAL A 42 10.56 -30.65 -26.58
N ARG A 43 10.16 -31.58 -25.70
CA ARG A 43 8.86 -31.57 -25.01
C ARG A 43 8.72 -30.31 -24.17
N ASP A 44 7.76 -29.45 -24.52
CA ASP A 44 7.48 -28.23 -23.78
C ASP A 44 6.67 -28.51 -22.50
N TRP A 45 7.38 -28.75 -21.39
CA TRP A 45 6.74 -29.05 -20.11
C TRP A 45 6.16 -27.85 -19.34
N THR A 46 6.37 -26.59 -19.73
CA THR A 46 5.82 -25.43 -18.97
C THR A 46 4.31 -25.39 -19.06
N THR A 47 3.76 -25.68 -20.23
CA THR A 47 2.31 -25.76 -20.45
C THR A 47 1.71 -26.90 -19.63
N ALA A 48 2.36 -28.07 -19.60
CA ALA A 48 1.90 -29.22 -18.82
C ALA A 48 1.97 -28.98 -17.29
N ILE A 49 2.99 -28.25 -16.80
CA ILE A 49 3.09 -27.87 -15.38
C ILE A 49 2.03 -26.83 -15.04
N ARG A 50 1.79 -25.86 -15.94
CA ARG A 50 0.75 -24.84 -15.78
C ARG A 50 -0.63 -25.48 -15.70
N GLU A 51 -0.96 -26.39 -16.62
CA GLU A 51 -2.23 -27.14 -16.59
C GLU A 51 -2.37 -27.95 -15.31
N HIS A 52 -1.32 -28.68 -14.89
CA HIS A 52 -1.34 -29.44 -13.63
C HIS A 52 -1.51 -28.54 -12.39
N LEU A 53 -0.95 -27.34 -12.37
CA LEU A 53 -1.12 -26.39 -11.27
C LEU A 53 -2.49 -25.68 -11.30
N GLN A 54 -3.08 -25.48 -12.49
CA GLN A 54 -4.38 -24.81 -12.66
C GLN A 54 -5.57 -25.74 -12.40
N ASP A 55 -5.46 -27.03 -12.74
CA ASP A 55 -6.51 -28.02 -12.46
C ASP A 55 -6.70 -28.27 -10.95
N GLU A 56 -5.74 -27.89 -10.11
CA GLU A 56 -5.79 -27.99 -8.64
C GLU A 56 -6.49 -26.80 -7.97
N ASP A 57 -6.62 -25.63 -8.63
CA ASP A 57 -7.19 -24.38 -8.07
C ASP A 57 -8.72 -24.27 -8.22
N VAL A 58 -9.39 -25.25 -8.83
CA VAL A 58 -10.84 -25.25 -9.08
C VAL A 58 -11.55 -26.27 -8.19
N ASP A 59 -11.62 -26.03 -6.88
CA ASP A 59 -12.72 -26.59 -6.08
C ASP A 59 -12.95 -25.81 -4.78
N MET A 60 -13.98 -24.95 -4.76
CA MET A 60 -14.71 -24.52 -3.56
C MET A 60 -15.95 -23.69 -3.96
N GLY A 61 -17.17 -24.27 -3.89
CA GLY A 61 -18.42 -23.50 -3.88
C GLY A 61 -19.70 -24.15 -4.45
N ILE A 62 -20.32 -25.05 -3.68
CA ILE A 62 -21.77 -25.39 -3.55
C ILE A 62 -22.69 -25.38 -4.80
N SER A 63 -23.13 -26.59 -5.16
CA SER A 63 -24.45 -27.05 -5.64
C SER A 63 -25.40 -26.07 -6.37
N SER A 64 -25.60 -26.29 -7.67
CA SER A 64 -26.95 -26.54 -8.22
C SER A 64 -26.89 -27.23 -9.61
N THR A 65 -27.75 -28.25 -9.73
CA THR A 65 -28.21 -28.97 -10.92
C THR A 65 -27.99 -28.32 -12.29
N SER A 66 -27.16 -28.95 -13.13
CA SER A 66 -27.51 -29.35 -14.51
C SER A 66 -26.38 -30.19 -15.12
N GLY A 67 -26.69 -31.42 -15.53
CA GLY A 67 -25.72 -32.36 -16.08
C GLY A 67 -25.12 -31.89 -17.40
N ARG A 68 -23.78 -31.89 -17.48
CA ARG A 68 -23.04 -31.97 -18.73
C ARG A 68 -22.01 -33.09 -18.67
N VAL A 69 -22.34 -34.17 -19.36
CA VAL A 69 -21.49 -35.30 -19.67
C VAL A 69 -20.25 -34.80 -20.41
N ILE A 70 -19.08 -34.90 -19.79
CA ILE A 70 -17.80 -34.66 -20.45
C ILE A 70 -17.46 -35.89 -21.30
N ASN A 71 -17.40 -35.65 -22.60
CA ASN A 71 -17.17 -36.63 -23.65
C ASN A 71 -15.69 -37.04 -23.65
N ASN A 72 -15.40 -38.25 -23.14
CA ASN A 72 -14.07 -38.85 -23.22
C ASN A 72 -13.73 -39.16 -24.69
N LYS A 73 -12.91 -38.32 -25.33
CA LYS A 73 -12.37 -38.62 -26.66
C LYS A 73 -11.44 -39.83 -26.58
N LYS A 74 -11.98 -40.94 -27.04
CA LYS A 74 -11.33 -42.24 -27.26
C LYS A 74 -9.96 -42.08 -27.94
N PHE A 75 -8.89 -42.44 -27.23
CA PHE A 75 -7.66 -42.89 -27.86
C PHE A 75 -7.97 -44.15 -28.67
N ASN A 76 -7.69 -44.08 -29.97
CA ASN A 76 -8.01 -45.10 -30.95
C ASN A 76 -7.17 -46.36 -30.68
N LYS A 77 -7.76 -47.35 -30.04
CA LYS A 77 -7.15 -48.65 -29.72
C LYS A 77 -7.12 -49.49 -31.01
N LYS A 78 -6.07 -49.33 -31.83
CA LYS A 78 -5.78 -50.31 -32.89
C LYS A 78 -5.47 -51.65 -32.22
N LYS A 79 -6.38 -52.61 -32.39
CA LYS A 79 -6.15 -54.03 -32.13
C LYS A 79 -4.88 -54.47 -32.87
N LYS A 80 -3.85 -54.88 -32.13
CA LYS A 80 -2.81 -55.79 -32.64
C LYS A 80 -2.91 -57.07 -31.80
N GLY A 81 -3.18 -58.18 -32.49
CA GLY A 81 -3.34 -59.50 -31.89
C GLY A 81 -2.11 -59.89 -31.07
N GLY A 82 -2.36 -60.44 -29.90
CA GLY A 82 -1.31 -60.94 -29.02
C GLY A 82 -0.65 -62.19 -29.60
N ARG A 83 0.66 -62.12 -29.81
CA ARG A 83 1.52 -63.30 -29.69
C ARG A 83 1.71 -63.54 -28.18
N LYS A 84 1.19 -64.66 -27.67
CA LYS A 84 1.54 -65.16 -26.33
C LYS A 84 3.03 -65.53 -26.35
N GLY A 85 3.83 -64.90 -25.49
CA GLY A 85 5.26 -65.27 -25.33
C GLY A 85 6.26 -64.12 -25.14
N SER A 86 5.84 -62.86 -25.04
CA SER A 86 6.78 -61.76 -24.73
C SER A 86 6.84 -61.49 -23.22
N PRO A 87 8.04 -61.28 -22.62
CA PRO A 87 8.18 -60.85 -21.23
C PRO A 87 7.36 -59.59 -20.96
N VAL A 88 6.70 -59.52 -19.81
CA VAL A 88 5.98 -58.32 -19.36
C VAL A 88 6.97 -57.14 -19.37
N PRO A 89 6.68 -56.03 -20.07
CA PRO A 89 7.59 -54.89 -20.08
C PRO A 89 7.68 -54.31 -18.67
N VAL A 90 8.89 -54.29 -18.09
CA VAL A 90 9.17 -53.49 -16.89
C VAL A 90 8.82 -52.04 -17.24
N ARG A 91 7.80 -51.47 -16.59
CA ARG A 91 7.41 -50.08 -16.80
C ARG A 91 8.57 -49.20 -16.31
N LYS A 92 9.34 -48.61 -17.24
CA LYS A 92 10.36 -47.60 -16.92
C LYS A 92 9.67 -46.39 -16.28
N LEU A 93 10.24 -45.88 -15.19
CA LEU A 93 9.82 -44.60 -14.61
C LEU A 93 10.11 -43.51 -15.65
N LEU A 94 9.13 -42.64 -15.91
CA LEU A 94 9.34 -41.49 -16.79
C LEU A 94 9.65 -40.29 -15.92
N GLU A 95 10.63 -39.48 -16.34
CA GLU A 95 10.94 -38.22 -15.66
C GLU A 95 9.73 -37.29 -15.75
N GLY A 96 9.16 -36.94 -14.60
CA GLY A 96 7.98 -36.10 -14.49
C GLY A 96 8.35 -34.60 -14.57
N PRO A 97 7.44 -33.74 -15.04
CA PRO A 97 7.77 -32.34 -15.32
C PRO A 97 8.02 -31.50 -14.05
N THR A 98 7.50 -31.93 -12.90
CA THR A 98 7.71 -31.28 -11.60
C THR A 98 9.01 -31.73 -10.91
N GLY A 99 9.63 -32.82 -11.36
CA GLY A 99 10.81 -33.39 -10.70
C GLY A 99 10.55 -33.90 -9.28
N TRP A 100 9.30 -34.27 -8.96
CA TRP A 100 8.87 -34.85 -7.70
C TRP A 100 8.26 -36.24 -7.93
N TYR A 101 8.58 -37.17 -7.05
CA TYR A 101 8.17 -38.57 -7.14
C TYR A 101 7.54 -39.01 -5.83
N ARG A 102 6.31 -39.52 -5.91
CA ARG A 102 5.58 -40.14 -4.81
C ARG A 102 5.99 -41.60 -4.71
N VAL A 103 6.54 -41.98 -3.56
CA VAL A 103 6.84 -43.37 -3.20
C VAL A 103 5.73 -43.89 -2.30
N ILE A 104 5.11 -45.00 -2.68
CA ILE A 104 4.06 -45.68 -1.92
C ILE A 104 4.59 -47.06 -1.54
N ILE A 105 4.59 -47.32 -0.24
CA ILE A 105 4.97 -48.59 0.38
C ILE A 105 3.71 -49.22 1.00
N PRO A 106 3.07 -50.19 0.32
CA PRO A 106 2.00 -50.97 0.91
C PRO A 106 2.53 -51.86 2.05
N TYR A 107 1.77 -51.97 3.14
CA TYR A 107 2.13 -52.68 4.39
C TYR A 107 3.36 -52.09 5.13
N GLY A 108 3.62 -50.80 4.92
CA GLY A 108 4.72 -50.07 5.58
C GLY A 108 4.44 -49.65 7.02
N ASP A 109 3.20 -49.82 7.50
CA ASP A 109 2.77 -49.53 8.87
C ASP A 109 3.36 -50.49 9.91
N LYS A 110 3.73 -51.70 9.47
CA LYS A 110 4.34 -52.74 10.30
C LYS A 110 5.76 -52.42 10.77
N PHE A 111 6.42 -51.43 10.18
CA PHE A 111 7.82 -51.11 10.45
C PHE A 111 7.99 -49.65 10.84
N GLU A 112 8.91 -49.39 11.76
CA GLU A 112 9.21 -48.05 12.24
C GLU A 112 9.79 -47.17 11.10
N LYS A 113 9.42 -45.88 11.06
CA LYS A 113 9.89 -44.89 10.05
C LYS A 113 11.41 -44.93 9.89
N THR A 114 12.14 -44.97 11.01
CA THR A 114 13.60 -44.99 11.07
C THR A 114 14.20 -46.26 10.46
N PHE A 115 13.55 -47.41 10.63
CA PHE A 115 13.96 -48.69 10.07
C PHE A 115 13.84 -48.69 8.54
N ILE A 116 12.71 -48.23 8.00
CA ILE A 116 12.48 -48.14 6.55
C ILE A 116 13.48 -47.17 5.90
N ILE A 117 13.71 -46.00 6.51
CA ILE A 117 14.65 -45.01 5.99
C ILE A 117 16.07 -45.58 5.98
N LYS A 118 16.53 -46.21 7.07
CA LYS A 118 17.87 -46.83 7.14
C LYS A 118 18.03 -47.99 6.15
N LEU A 119 17.00 -48.81 5.99
CA LEU A 119 16.99 -49.94 5.05
C LEU A 119 17.09 -49.47 3.59
N LEU A 120 16.32 -48.43 3.23
CA LEU A 120 16.40 -47.84 1.90
C LEU A 120 17.73 -47.12 1.70
N GLN A 121 18.19 -46.34 2.68
CA GLN A 121 19.45 -45.60 2.64
C GLN A 121 20.65 -46.54 2.43
N GLY A 122 20.72 -47.65 3.18
CA GLY A 122 21.80 -48.64 3.05
C GLY A 122 21.82 -49.40 1.72
N LYS A 123 20.73 -49.37 0.94
CA LYS A 123 20.65 -49.93 -0.41
C LYS A 123 20.73 -48.86 -1.52
N LEU A 124 20.64 -47.59 -1.15
CA LEU A 124 20.70 -46.43 -2.04
C LEU A 124 22.09 -45.83 -2.17
N GLU A 125 23.08 -46.25 -1.37
CA GLU A 125 24.45 -45.72 -1.48
C GLU A 125 25.00 -45.79 -2.91
N PRO A 126 25.60 -44.69 -3.43
CA PRO A 126 26.00 -43.46 -2.73
C PRO A 126 24.94 -42.33 -2.67
N LEU A 127 23.68 -42.59 -3.04
CA LEU A 127 22.62 -41.56 -3.07
C LEU A 127 21.98 -41.36 -1.68
N ALA A 128 21.76 -40.10 -1.29
CA ALA A 128 21.09 -39.75 -0.04
C ALA A 128 19.56 -39.71 -0.21
N LEU A 129 18.83 -40.35 0.69
CA LEU A 129 17.37 -40.36 0.72
C LEU A 129 16.84 -39.31 1.70
N TRP A 130 16.08 -38.35 1.17
CA TRP A 130 15.42 -37.31 1.95
C TRP A 130 13.89 -37.47 1.80
N PRO A 131 13.23 -38.24 2.68
CA PRO A 131 11.80 -38.46 2.58
C PRO A 131 11.04 -37.21 3.05
N ILE A 132 10.25 -36.62 2.16
CA ILE A 132 9.47 -35.39 2.44
C ILE A 132 8.00 -35.75 2.60
N ALA A 133 7.34 -35.12 3.58
CA ALA A 133 5.92 -35.29 3.90
C ALA A 133 5.55 -36.77 4.09
N TRP A 134 6.18 -37.41 5.07
CA TRP A 134 5.89 -38.80 5.46
C TRP A 134 4.46 -38.91 6.01
N GLN A 135 3.64 -39.73 5.36
CA GLN A 135 2.26 -39.98 5.76
C GLN A 135 2.00 -41.49 5.87
N THR A 136 1.42 -41.90 7.00
CA THR A 136 0.91 -43.26 7.18
C THR A 136 -0.61 -43.21 7.04
N GLN A 137 -1.13 -43.75 5.94
CA GLN A 137 -2.57 -43.87 5.68
C GLN A 137 -2.96 -45.35 5.76
N GLY A 138 -3.56 -45.74 6.88
CA GLY A 138 -3.93 -47.13 7.15
C GLY A 138 -2.71 -48.05 7.09
N THR A 139 -2.73 -49.03 6.18
CA THR A 139 -1.63 -49.98 5.98
C THR A 139 -0.56 -49.48 5.00
N THR A 140 -0.66 -48.25 4.49
CA THR A 140 0.25 -47.74 3.45
C THR A 140 1.04 -46.54 3.93
N VAL A 141 2.34 -46.55 3.65
CA VAL A 141 3.24 -45.41 3.88
C VAL A 141 3.45 -44.69 2.56
N THR A 142 3.28 -43.38 2.55
CA THR A 142 3.58 -42.51 1.41
C THR A 142 4.61 -41.46 1.81
N PHE A 143 5.62 -41.23 0.98
CA PHE A 143 6.52 -40.08 1.09
C PHE A 143 6.94 -39.60 -0.31
N TYR A 144 7.48 -38.39 -0.38
CA TYR A 144 7.92 -37.78 -1.62
C TYR A 144 9.44 -37.66 -1.67
N VAL A 145 9.98 -37.80 -2.88
CA VAL A 145 11.41 -37.67 -3.18
C VAL A 145 11.56 -36.64 -4.29
N ASP A 146 12.59 -35.81 -4.16
CA ASP A 146 12.86 -34.67 -5.02
C ASP A 146 13.92 -34.97 -6.11
N GLU A 147 14.45 -36.19 -6.20
CA GLU A 147 15.44 -36.56 -7.22
C GLU A 147 15.02 -37.77 -8.06
N TYR A 148 15.11 -37.64 -9.40
CA TYR A 148 14.77 -38.73 -10.34
C TYR A 148 15.66 -39.96 -10.17
N LYS A 149 16.97 -39.77 -9.96
CA LYS A 149 17.93 -40.88 -9.80
C LYS A 149 17.60 -41.73 -8.57
N VAL A 150 17.24 -41.06 -7.47
CA VAL A 150 16.79 -41.72 -6.23
C VAL A 150 15.46 -42.45 -6.48
N ALA A 151 14.50 -41.79 -7.14
CA ALA A 151 13.20 -42.37 -7.46
C ALA A 151 13.29 -43.58 -8.41
N GLU A 152 14.14 -43.52 -9.44
CA GLU A 152 14.39 -44.63 -10.37
C GLU A 152 15.05 -45.81 -9.66
N ARG A 153 15.99 -45.54 -8.75
CA ARG A 153 16.62 -46.59 -7.94
C ARG A 153 15.63 -47.23 -6.99
N ILE A 154 14.78 -46.46 -6.32
CA ILE A 154 13.67 -46.98 -5.47
C ILE A 154 12.71 -47.83 -6.30
N HIS A 155 12.34 -47.37 -7.49
CA HIS A 155 11.47 -48.12 -8.41
C HIS A 155 12.12 -49.43 -8.87
N SER A 156 13.44 -49.44 -9.09
CA SER A 156 14.19 -50.64 -9.46
C SER A 156 14.30 -51.66 -8.34
N MET A 157 14.11 -51.25 -7.08
CA MET A 157 14.14 -52.10 -5.89
C MET A 157 12.78 -52.74 -5.55
N ASP A 158 11.73 -52.50 -6.36
CA ASP A 158 10.41 -53.14 -6.18
C ASP A 158 10.55 -54.67 -6.13
N ARG A 159 10.06 -55.29 -5.04
CA ARG A 159 10.09 -56.74 -4.78
C ARG A 159 11.48 -57.37 -4.64
N GLN A 160 12.55 -56.58 -4.57
CA GLN A 160 13.93 -57.08 -4.39
C GLN A 160 14.34 -57.17 -2.92
N ILE A 161 13.72 -56.39 -2.04
CA ILE A 161 14.04 -56.36 -0.61
C ILE A 161 13.14 -57.38 0.10
N GLN A 162 13.75 -58.43 0.66
CA GLN A 162 13.08 -59.37 1.57
C GLN A 162 13.16 -58.82 3.00
N LEU A 163 11.99 -58.67 3.63
CA LEU A 163 11.86 -58.33 5.03
C LEU A 163 12.08 -59.57 5.92
N PRO A 164 12.38 -59.41 7.22
CA PRO A 164 12.65 -60.52 8.14
C PRO A 164 11.48 -61.52 8.32
N ASP A 165 10.27 -61.13 7.92
CA ASP A 165 9.04 -61.93 7.94
C ASP A 165 8.80 -62.74 6.65
N GLY A 166 9.74 -62.70 5.69
CA GLY A 166 9.62 -63.35 4.38
C GLY A 166 8.79 -62.56 3.36
N PHE A 167 8.28 -61.38 3.71
CA PHE A 167 7.52 -60.53 2.79
C PHE A 167 8.46 -59.73 1.88
N LYS A 168 8.13 -59.63 0.59
CA LYS A 168 8.87 -58.79 -0.36
C LYS A 168 8.31 -57.38 -0.32
N LEU A 169 9.16 -56.40 -0.03
CA LEU A 169 8.76 -54.99 0.02
C LEU A 169 8.28 -54.55 -1.37
N LEU A 170 7.03 -54.09 -1.44
CA LEU A 170 6.45 -53.51 -2.65
C LEU A 170 6.72 -52.00 -2.65
N LEU A 171 7.38 -51.51 -3.70
CA LEU A 171 7.71 -50.10 -3.85
C LEU A 171 7.06 -49.59 -5.14
N LYS A 172 6.01 -48.78 -4.98
CA LYS A 172 5.35 -48.13 -6.12
C LYS A 172 5.79 -46.68 -6.19
N VAL A 173 6.48 -46.31 -7.27
CA VAL A 173 6.91 -44.93 -7.53
C VAL A 173 6.08 -44.33 -8.65
N HIS A 174 5.47 -43.17 -8.38
CA HIS A 174 4.67 -42.42 -9.34
C HIS A 174 5.18 -40.97 -9.42
N PRO A 175 5.29 -40.37 -10.62
CA PRO A 175 5.58 -38.93 -10.72
C PRO A 175 4.39 -38.13 -10.18
N GLY A 176 4.64 -37.16 -9.31
CA GLY A 176 3.61 -36.33 -8.69
C GLY A 176 4.06 -35.67 -7.37
N SER A 177 3.48 -34.50 -7.09
CA SER A 177 3.62 -33.78 -5.81
C SER A 177 2.30 -33.81 -5.03
N PRO A 178 2.30 -33.71 -3.70
CA PRO A 178 1.07 -33.61 -2.93
C PRO A 178 0.33 -32.29 -3.21
N ASN A 179 -0.99 -32.30 -3.00
CA ASN A 179 -1.74 -31.05 -2.83
C ASN A 179 -1.43 -30.49 -1.44
N VAL A 180 -1.27 -29.16 -1.33
CA VAL A 180 -0.82 -28.50 -0.11
C VAL A 180 -1.90 -27.52 0.34
N ASP A 181 -2.57 -27.87 1.44
CA ASP A 181 -3.43 -26.95 2.16
C ASP A 181 -2.61 -26.24 3.24
N MET A 182 -2.63 -24.91 3.20
CA MET A 182 -1.87 -24.08 4.15
C MET A 182 -2.64 -23.90 5.46
N ASN A 183 -2.31 -24.70 6.46
CA ASN A 183 -2.87 -24.58 7.81
C ASN A 183 -2.03 -23.64 8.69
N ALA A 184 -2.66 -23.03 9.70
CA ALA A 184 -1.99 -22.09 10.62
C ALA A 184 -0.74 -22.68 11.29
N THR A 185 -0.79 -23.95 11.68
CA THR A 185 0.36 -24.69 12.26
C THR A 185 1.53 -24.81 11.28
N THR A 186 1.24 -24.94 9.99
CA THR A 186 2.28 -25.01 8.94
C THR A 186 2.91 -23.64 8.72
N LYS A 187 2.11 -22.56 8.74
CA LYS A 187 2.58 -21.16 8.66
C LYS A 187 3.52 -20.84 9.84
N GLU A 188 3.19 -21.29 11.05
CA GLU A 188 4.05 -21.11 12.22
C GLU A 188 5.39 -21.86 12.11
N LYS A 189 5.37 -23.12 11.65
CA LYS A 189 6.61 -23.87 11.38
C LYS A 189 7.49 -23.19 10.34
N MET A 190 6.90 -22.68 9.25
CA MET A 190 7.61 -21.89 8.24
C MET A 190 8.24 -20.64 8.85
N LYS A 191 7.49 -19.92 9.70
CA LYS A 191 8.00 -18.72 10.39
C LYS A 191 9.23 -19.04 11.25
N LEU A 192 9.20 -20.14 12.00
CA LEU A 192 10.33 -20.58 12.82
C LEU A 192 11.55 -20.97 11.97
N ALA A 193 11.34 -21.70 10.88
CA ALA A 193 12.42 -22.06 9.95
C ALA A 193 13.04 -20.83 9.27
N MET A 194 12.21 -19.87 8.84
CA MET A 194 12.66 -18.60 8.26
C MET A 194 13.43 -17.75 9.28
N ALA A 195 12.99 -17.70 10.53
CA ALA A 195 13.68 -16.96 11.59
C ALA A 195 15.10 -17.49 11.85
N LYS A 196 15.30 -18.82 11.81
CA LYS A 196 16.64 -19.44 11.95
C LYS A 196 17.57 -19.10 10.79
N ARG A 197 17.02 -18.91 9.59
CA ARG A 197 17.76 -18.63 8.35
C ARG A 197 17.86 -17.14 8.02
N TYR A 198 17.34 -16.29 8.90
CA TYR A 198 17.43 -14.85 8.78
C TYR A 198 18.67 -14.31 9.50
N ASN A 199 19.48 -13.53 8.79
CA ASN A 199 20.60 -12.82 9.38
C ASN A 199 20.20 -11.35 9.63
N PRO A 200 20.09 -10.91 10.89
CA PRO A 200 19.68 -9.54 11.22
C PRO A 200 20.72 -8.49 10.82
N ASN A 201 22.00 -8.84 10.78
CA ASN A 201 23.08 -7.89 10.49
C ASN A 201 23.11 -7.49 9.01
N THR A 202 22.88 -8.46 8.12
CA THR A 202 22.87 -8.24 6.67
C THR A 202 21.45 -8.06 6.12
N LYS A 203 20.43 -8.10 6.99
CA LYS A 203 18.99 -8.16 6.64
C LYS A 203 18.74 -9.13 5.48
N ALA A 204 19.38 -10.30 5.56
CA ALA A 204 19.40 -11.30 4.50
C ALA A 204 18.63 -12.55 4.94
N LEU A 205 17.76 -13.05 4.07
CA LEU A 205 17.00 -14.27 4.29
C LEU A 205 17.45 -15.35 3.30
N ASP A 206 17.94 -16.46 3.83
CA ASP A 206 18.33 -17.61 3.02
C ASP A 206 17.23 -18.68 2.99
N LEU A 207 16.65 -18.92 1.81
CA LEU A 207 15.67 -19.98 1.57
C LEU A 207 16.21 -21.03 0.59
N THR A 208 17.53 -21.21 0.51
CA THR A 208 18.12 -22.27 -0.33
C THR A 208 17.63 -23.66 0.09
N LYS A 209 17.12 -24.43 -0.88
CA LYS A 209 16.52 -25.77 -0.66
C LYS A 209 15.54 -25.80 0.53
N PHE A 210 14.60 -24.87 0.56
CA PHE A 210 13.69 -24.70 1.71
C PHE A 210 12.89 -25.98 2.02
N HIS A 211 12.54 -26.76 1.00
CA HIS A 211 11.83 -28.04 1.17
C HIS A 211 12.64 -29.15 1.87
N ALA A 212 13.97 -29.01 1.93
CA ALA A 212 14.88 -29.99 2.55
C ALA A 212 15.22 -29.63 4.02
N ASP A 213 14.66 -28.56 4.56
CA ASP A 213 14.89 -28.16 5.94
C ASP A 213 14.42 -29.25 6.93
N PRO A 214 15.25 -29.68 7.90
CA PRO A 214 14.87 -30.63 8.95
C PRO A 214 13.57 -30.28 9.68
N ASP A 215 13.32 -28.99 9.94
CA ASP A 215 12.14 -28.52 10.67
C ASP A 215 10.85 -28.60 9.82
N LEU A 216 11.00 -28.75 8.51
CA LEU A 216 9.91 -28.79 7.55
C LEU A 216 9.69 -30.18 6.94
N GLN A 217 10.42 -31.22 7.35
CA GLN A 217 10.29 -32.58 6.78
C GLN A 217 8.89 -33.19 6.91
N ASP A 218 8.14 -32.79 7.93
CA ASP A 218 6.76 -33.24 8.16
C ASP A 218 5.74 -32.52 7.26
N CYS A 219 6.12 -31.42 6.61
CA CYS A 219 5.23 -30.56 5.82
C CYS A 219 5.78 -30.38 4.39
N PHE A 220 4.94 -30.47 3.37
CA PHE A 220 5.41 -30.22 2.00
C PHE A 220 5.55 -28.71 1.72
N CYS A 221 6.74 -28.16 1.98
CA CYS A 221 7.03 -26.72 1.88
C CYS A 221 7.86 -26.38 0.64
N ALA A 222 7.44 -26.83 -0.53
CA ALA A 222 8.20 -26.61 -1.75
C ALA A 222 7.80 -25.30 -2.45
N LEU A 223 8.77 -24.41 -2.69
CA LEU A 223 8.50 -23.07 -3.25
C LEU A 223 7.98 -23.08 -4.69
N PHE A 224 8.09 -24.19 -5.42
CA PHE A 224 7.48 -24.29 -6.75
C PHE A 224 5.93 -24.23 -6.70
N LYS A 225 5.32 -24.51 -5.53
CA LYS A 225 3.87 -24.39 -5.33
C LYS A 225 3.51 -22.91 -5.03
N PRO A 226 2.59 -22.29 -5.81
CA PRO A 226 2.22 -20.89 -5.62
C PRO A 226 1.77 -20.53 -4.20
N ILE A 227 0.95 -21.38 -3.57
CA ILE A 227 0.40 -21.12 -2.24
C ILE A 227 1.47 -21.02 -1.15
N VAL A 228 2.51 -21.84 -1.25
CA VAL A 228 3.65 -21.83 -0.32
C VAL A 228 4.47 -20.55 -0.51
N PHE A 229 4.75 -20.19 -1.75
CA PHE A 229 5.52 -18.99 -2.07
C PHE A 229 4.79 -17.72 -1.61
N ILE A 230 3.49 -17.59 -1.90
CA ILE A 230 2.68 -16.43 -1.46
C ILE A 230 2.72 -16.32 0.07
N THR A 231 2.54 -17.43 0.78
CA THR A 231 2.58 -17.45 2.25
C THR A 231 3.92 -16.95 2.79
N ILE A 232 5.04 -17.31 2.15
CA ILE A 232 6.37 -16.82 2.55
C ILE A 232 6.49 -15.31 2.34
N ILE A 233 6.00 -14.79 1.22
CA ILE A 233 6.00 -13.35 0.98
C ILE A 233 5.12 -12.61 2.00
N ASP A 234 3.97 -13.19 2.39
CA ASP A 234 3.11 -12.63 3.43
C ASP A 234 3.79 -12.65 4.81
N ILE A 235 4.53 -13.72 5.15
CA ILE A 235 5.32 -13.79 6.38
C ILE A 235 6.41 -12.71 6.38
N ILE A 236 7.08 -12.47 5.25
CA ILE A 236 8.10 -11.41 5.13
C ILE A 236 7.46 -10.03 5.33
N GLU A 237 6.33 -9.75 4.68
CA GLU A 237 5.61 -8.48 4.84
C GLU A 237 5.20 -8.23 6.30
N GLU A 238 4.71 -9.26 7.00
CA GLU A 238 4.24 -9.17 8.39
C GLU A 238 5.38 -8.99 9.41
N ASN A 239 6.57 -9.56 9.16
CA ASN A 239 7.61 -9.68 10.19
C ASN A 239 8.93 -8.96 9.85
N ILE A 240 9.27 -8.82 8.56
CA ILE A 240 10.57 -8.31 8.10
C ILE A 240 10.38 -7.42 6.85
N PRO A 241 9.69 -6.26 6.96
CA PRO A 241 9.47 -5.37 5.81
C PRO A 241 10.76 -4.68 5.31
N GLU A 242 11.82 -4.67 6.13
CA GLU A 242 13.12 -4.06 5.81
C GLU A 242 14.12 -5.04 5.16
N LEU A 243 13.66 -6.19 4.67
CA LEU A 243 14.53 -7.19 4.05
C LEU A 243 15.30 -6.61 2.84
N GLU A 244 16.63 -6.75 2.84
CA GLU A 244 17.50 -6.23 1.78
C GLU A 244 18.02 -7.31 0.84
N ALA A 245 18.15 -8.55 1.32
CA ALA A 245 18.66 -9.67 0.53
C ALA A 245 17.79 -10.93 0.67
N LEU A 246 17.45 -11.55 -0.46
CA LEU A 246 16.65 -12.77 -0.51
C LEU A 246 17.32 -13.82 -1.40
N ASN A 247 17.58 -14.99 -0.83
CA ASN A 247 18.14 -16.13 -1.56
C ASN A 247 17.09 -17.24 -1.73
N LEU A 248 16.81 -17.60 -2.99
CA LEU A 248 15.82 -18.58 -3.43
C LEU A 248 16.45 -19.69 -4.29
N MET A 249 17.75 -19.94 -4.16
CA MET A 249 18.45 -20.95 -4.94
C MET A 249 17.94 -22.38 -4.69
N ASP A 250 18.04 -23.24 -5.71
CA ASP A 250 17.75 -24.70 -5.62
C ASP A 250 16.31 -25.08 -5.22
N ASN A 251 15.32 -24.21 -5.45
CA ASN A 251 13.94 -24.46 -5.05
C ASN A 251 13.02 -24.95 -6.18
N LYS A 252 13.59 -25.26 -7.35
CA LYS A 252 12.89 -25.75 -8.56
C LYS A 252 11.73 -24.86 -9.00
N ILE A 253 11.85 -23.55 -8.79
CA ILE A 253 10.82 -22.59 -9.16
C ILE A 253 10.67 -22.55 -10.69
N THR A 254 9.45 -22.71 -11.20
CA THR A 254 9.14 -22.71 -12.64
C THR A 254 8.30 -21.52 -13.08
N LEU A 255 7.41 -21.06 -12.22
CA LEU A 255 6.41 -20.02 -12.50
C LEU A 255 6.50 -18.96 -11.40
N LEU A 256 6.43 -17.69 -11.79
CA LEU A 256 6.40 -16.53 -10.89
C LEU A 256 5.26 -15.56 -11.21
N SER A 257 4.56 -15.78 -12.34
CA SER A 257 3.47 -14.91 -12.81
C SER A 257 2.29 -14.75 -11.83
N PHE A 258 2.18 -15.61 -10.82
CA PHE A 258 1.15 -15.50 -9.78
C PHE A 258 1.47 -14.41 -8.74
N LEU A 259 2.73 -14.02 -8.60
CA LEU A 259 3.17 -13.00 -7.66
C LEU A 259 2.80 -11.62 -8.21
N LYS A 260 1.87 -10.95 -7.52
CA LYS A 260 1.49 -9.56 -7.81
C LYS A 260 1.86 -8.68 -6.61
N LYS A 261 2.33 -7.46 -6.88
CA LYS A 261 2.64 -6.43 -5.87
C LYS A 261 3.83 -6.76 -4.97
N VAL A 262 4.79 -7.57 -5.42
CA VAL A 262 6.01 -7.88 -4.64
C VAL A 262 6.77 -6.61 -4.27
N SER A 263 6.81 -5.63 -5.17
CA SER A 263 7.44 -4.32 -4.95
C SER A 263 6.85 -3.53 -3.77
N LYS A 264 5.57 -3.73 -3.43
CA LYS A 264 4.96 -3.09 -2.26
C LYS A 264 5.24 -3.83 -0.96
N LYS A 265 5.43 -5.14 -1.02
CA LYS A 265 5.62 -6.01 0.14
C LYS A 265 7.07 -6.01 0.64
N MET A 266 8.04 -5.84 -0.28
CA MET A 266 9.48 -5.81 0.04
C MET A 266 10.18 -4.65 -0.70
N PRO A 267 9.85 -3.39 -0.42
CA PRO A 267 10.33 -2.24 -1.19
C PRO A 267 11.85 -2.04 -1.13
N ASN A 268 12.50 -2.56 -0.07
CA ASN A 268 13.92 -2.37 0.20
C ASN A 268 14.81 -3.51 -0.33
N LEU A 269 14.24 -4.47 -1.08
CA LEU A 269 15.00 -5.60 -1.59
C LEU A 269 16.01 -5.13 -2.66
N LYS A 270 17.29 -5.39 -2.40
CA LYS A 270 18.44 -5.03 -3.25
C LYS A 270 19.14 -6.25 -3.83
N ILE A 271 19.15 -7.38 -3.13
CA ILE A 271 19.87 -8.59 -3.55
C ILE A 271 18.85 -9.72 -3.73
N LEU A 272 18.83 -10.33 -4.92
CA LEU A 272 17.93 -11.44 -5.24
C LEU A 272 18.70 -12.58 -5.91
N HIS A 273 18.82 -13.71 -5.23
CA HIS A 273 19.45 -14.91 -5.81
C HIS A 273 18.39 -15.95 -6.17
N MET A 274 18.29 -16.30 -7.44
CA MET A 274 17.36 -17.32 -7.97
C MET A 274 18.09 -18.37 -8.83
N GLY A 275 19.37 -18.59 -8.57
CA GLY A 275 20.20 -19.61 -9.21
C GLY A 275 19.65 -21.04 -9.10
N ASN A 276 19.98 -21.87 -10.09
CA ASN A 276 19.62 -23.29 -10.20
C ASN A 276 18.13 -23.61 -9.97
N ASN A 277 17.26 -22.75 -10.51
CA ASN A 277 15.82 -23.00 -10.59
C ASN A 277 15.44 -23.51 -11.99
N LYS A 278 14.13 -23.61 -12.28
CA LYS A 278 13.61 -24.13 -13.55
C LYS A 278 12.86 -23.05 -14.34
N ILE A 279 13.29 -21.79 -14.21
CA ILE A 279 12.71 -20.64 -14.88
C ILE A 279 13.13 -20.65 -16.36
N ARG A 280 12.16 -20.69 -17.27
CA ARG A 280 12.42 -20.78 -18.72
C ARG A 280 12.27 -19.46 -19.46
N GLU A 281 11.49 -18.54 -18.92
CA GLU A 281 11.08 -17.30 -19.58
C GLU A 281 11.48 -16.11 -18.71
N ILE A 282 12.12 -15.12 -19.30
CA ILE A 282 12.57 -13.93 -18.57
C ILE A 282 11.38 -13.07 -18.10
N GLN A 283 10.23 -13.15 -18.78
CA GLN A 283 8.98 -12.51 -18.39
C GLN A 283 8.48 -12.96 -17.00
N GLN A 284 8.94 -14.11 -16.50
CA GLN A 284 8.61 -14.53 -15.14
C GLN A 284 9.22 -13.57 -14.09
N LEU A 285 10.27 -12.83 -14.45
CA LEU A 285 10.89 -11.83 -13.58
C LEU A 285 10.09 -10.52 -13.50
N ASP A 286 9.11 -10.31 -14.39
CA ASP A 286 8.22 -9.14 -14.36
C ASP A 286 7.45 -9.04 -13.02
N ALA A 287 7.29 -10.17 -12.32
CA ALA A 287 6.72 -10.21 -10.97
C ALA A 287 7.49 -9.37 -9.94
N PHE A 288 8.79 -9.16 -10.16
CA PHE A 288 9.70 -8.39 -9.31
C PHE A 288 10.01 -6.99 -9.89
N GLU A 289 9.34 -6.60 -10.98
CA GLU A 289 9.53 -5.28 -11.60
C GLU A 289 9.22 -4.14 -10.61
N GLY A 290 10.04 -3.08 -10.68
CA GLY A 290 9.95 -1.91 -9.81
C GLY A 290 10.74 -2.01 -8.50
N LEU A 291 11.40 -3.14 -8.23
CA LEU A 291 12.33 -3.26 -7.11
C LEU A 291 13.72 -2.69 -7.44
N PRO A 292 14.40 -2.04 -6.48
CA PRO A 292 15.75 -1.49 -6.68
C PRO A 292 16.84 -2.57 -6.58
N ILE A 293 16.75 -3.63 -7.38
CA ILE A 293 17.69 -4.75 -7.38
C ILE A 293 19.06 -4.31 -7.92
N ILE A 294 20.11 -4.58 -7.14
CA ILE A 294 21.52 -4.27 -7.39
C ILE A 294 22.31 -5.54 -7.75
N ASP A 295 22.10 -6.64 -7.01
CA ASP A 295 22.77 -7.94 -7.23
C ASP A 295 21.71 -9.02 -7.55
N LEU A 296 21.84 -9.65 -8.71
CA LEU A 296 20.91 -10.65 -9.23
C LEU A 296 21.67 -11.90 -9.69
N VAL A 297 21.24 -13.08 -9.22
CA VAL A 297 21.79 -14.37 -9.68
C VAL A 297 20.67 -15.20 -10.30
N LEU A 298 20.82 -15.55 -11.57
CA LEU A 298 19.92 -16.40 -12.36
C LEU A 298 20.66 -17.61 -12.97
N ASP A 299 21.93 -17.83 -12.63
CA ASP A 299 22.76 -18.93 -13.12
C ASP A 299 22.02 -20.28 -13.11
N ARG A 300 22.34 -21.13 -14.09
CA ARG A 300 21.78 -22.50 -14.19
C ARG A 300 20.25 -22.58 -14.31
N ASN A 301 19.59 -21.49 -14.71
CA ASN A 301 18.20 -21.52 -15.16
C ASN A 301 18.10 -21.76 -16.68
N PRO A 302 17.11 -22.54 -17.17
CA PRO A 302 16.90 -22.77 -18.61
C PRO A 302 16.68 -21.50 -19.45
N LEU A 303 16.37 -20.36 -18.83
CA LEU A 303 16.29 -19.07 -19.53
C LEU A 303 17.65 -18.62 -20.07
N CYS A 304 18.75 -18.95 -19.38
CA CYS A 304 20.10 -18.54 -19.77
C CYS A 304 20.49 -19.16 -21.12
N ASP A 305 20.09 -20.42 -21.36
CA ASP A 305 20.37 -21.16 -22.60
C ASP A 305 19.71 -20.55 -23.85
N LYS A 306 18.70 -19.67 -23.67
CA LYS A 306 17.99 -19.01 -24.78
C LYS A 306 18.75 -17.82 -25.33
N PHE A 307 19.69 -17.26 -24.58
CA PHE A 307 20.47 -16.11 -24.99
C PHE A 307 21.81 -16.56 -25.57
N LYS A 308 22.04 -16.25 -26.84
CA LYS A 308 23.32 -16.54 -27.51
C LYS A 308 24.40 -15.52 -27.14
N ASP A 309 23.98 -14.26 -26.94
CA ASP A 309 24.84 -13.14 -26.62
C ASP A 309 24.61 -12.69 -25.19
N GLN A 310 25.70 -12.61 -24.40
CA GLN A 310 25.66 -12.12 -23.02
C GLN A 310 25.11 -10.69 -22.94
N GLN A 311 25.38 -9.86 -23.96
CA GLN A 311 24.89 -8.48 -24.02
C GLN A 311 23.36 -8.41 -24.17
N ALA A 312 22.76 -9.32 -24.95
CA ALA A 312 21.31 -9.39 -25.11
C ALA A 312 20.64 -9.83 -23.79
N TYR A 313 21.26 -10.77 -23.08
CA TYR A 313 20.83 -11.19 -21.74
C TYR A 313 20.90 -10.03 -20.73
N ILE A 314 22.02 -9.31 -20.66
CA ILE A 314 22.19 -8.14 -19.80
C ILE A 314 21.15 -7.05 -20.12
N SER A 315 20.89 -6.80 -21.40
CA SER A 315 19.89 -5.81 -21.84
C SER A 315 18.47 -6.16 -21.38
N GLU A 316 18.06 -7.42 -21.51
CA GLU A 316 16.73 -7.87 -21.07
C GLU A 316 16.57 -7.87 -19.54
N VAL A 317 17.65 -8.10 -18.80
CA VAL A 317 17.69 -7.94 -17.33
C VAL A 317 17.59 -6.48 -16.95
N ARG A 318 18.38 -5.58 -17.56
CA ARG A 318 18.37 -4.14 -17.29
C ARG A 318 17.07 -3.45 -17.63
N LYS A 319 16.35 -3.95 -18.63
CA LYS A 319 15.00 -3.46 -18.96
C LYS A 319 14.04 -3.60 -17.77
N ARG A 320 14.21 -4.63 -16.93
CA ARG A 320 13.37 -4.92 -15.75
C ARG A 320 13.98 -4.39 -14.45
N PHE A 321 15.30 -4.45 -14.35
CA PHE A 321 16.08 -4.01 -13.20
C PHE A 321 17.15 -3.00 -13.65
N PRO A 322 16.78 -1.73 -13.88
CA PRO A 322 17.71 -0.72 -14.39
C PRO A 322 18.91 -0.46 -13.47
N LYS A 323 18.74 -0.68 -12.17
CA LYS A 323 19.77 -0.46 -11.12
C LYS A 323 20.68 -1.67 -10.89
N CYS A 324 20.54 -2.74 -11.67
CA CYS A 324 21.33 -3.95 -11.51
C CYS A 324 22.80 -3.71 -11.90
N MET A 325 23.70 -3.83 -10.92
CA MET A 325 25.14 -3.65 -11.05
C MET A 325 25.89 -4.98 -11.15
N LYS A 326 25.33 -6.06 -10.60
CA LYS A 326 25.97 -7.37 -10.58
C LYS A 326 24.98 -8.46 -11.02
N LEU A 327 25.38 -9.25 -12.01
CA LEU A 327 24.57 -10.30 -12.59
C LEU A 327 25.38 -11.60 -12.66
N ASP A 328 24.88 -12.67 -12.06
CA ASP A 328 25.52 -13.99 -12.05
C ASP A 328 26.97 -13.97 -11.52
N GLY A 329 27.24 -13.07 -10.56
CA GLY A 329 28.58 -12.86 -10.01
C GLY A 329 29.50 -11.99 -10.87
N ILE A 330 29.02 -11.50 -12.02
CA ILE A 330 29.77 -10.62 -12.91
C ILE A 330 29.34 -9.17 -12.67
N ASP A 331 30.31 -8.31 -12.40
CA ASP A 331 30.09 -6.86 -12.30
C ASP A 331 29.81 -6.30 -13.69
N LEU A 332 28.64 -5.69 -13.84
CA LEU A 332 28.20 -5.07 -15.08
C LEU A 332 28.66 -3.60 -15.12
N PRO A 333 28.95 -3.04 -16.30
CA PRO A 333 29.31 -1.62 -16.42
C PRO A 333 28.19 -0.74 -15.86
N PRO A 334 28.45 0.45 -15.32
CA PRO A 334 27.38 1.30 -14.78
C PRO A 334 26.24 1.46 -15.81
N PRO A 335 24.96 1.39 -15.38
CA PRO A 335 23.85 1.61 -16.28
C PRO A 335 24.02 2.98 -16.96
N ILE A 336 23.71 3.05 -18.25
CA ILE A 336 23.71 4.32 -18.99
C ILE A 336 22.46 5.07 -18.53
N SER A 337 22.51 5.65 -17.32
CA SER A 337 21.53 6.63 -16.88
C SER A 337 22.00 7.99 -17.38
N PHE A 338 21.23 8.57 -18.29
CA PHE A 338 21.19 10.03 -18.36
C PHE A 338 20.43 10.43 -17.10
N ASP A 339 21.16 10.79 -16.04
CA ASP A 339 20.58 11.37 -14.83
C ASP A 339 19.93 12.70 -15.20
N ILE A 340 18.70 12.63 -15.72
CA ILE A 340 17.76 13.73 -15.55
C ILE A 340 17.34 13.60 -14.09
N ALA A 341 18.06 14.29 -13.21
CA ALA A 341 17.73 14.37 -11.81
C ALA A 341 16.35 15.03 -11.66
N GLU A 342 15.28 14.24 -11.72
CA GLU A 342 13.91 14.72 -11.52
C GLU A 342 13.19 13.96 -10.42
N ASP A 343 13.87 13.63 -9.33
CA ASP A 343 13.17 13.56 -8.04
C ASP A 343 13.07 14.99 -7.48
N HIS A 344 12.21 15.80 -8.12
CA HIS A 344 11.81 17.08 -7.55
C HIS A 344 10.91 16.80 -6.35
N GLN A 345 11.49 16.83 -5.15
CA GLN A 345 10.68 16.89 -3.94
C GLN A 345 9.87 18.17 -3.96
N LEU A 346 8.54 18.03 -3.96
CA LEU A 346 7.66 19.17 -3.78
C LEU A 346 7.96 19.83 -2.44
N PRO A 347 7.85 21.16 -2.33
CA PRO A 347 7.93 21.84 -1.04
C PRO A 347 6.94 21.24 -0.05
N ASN A 348 7.35 21.16 1.21
CA ASN A 348 6.48 20.65 2.27
C ASN A 348 5.22 21.54 2.39
N PRO A 349 4.02 20.93 2.49
CA PRO A 349 2.79 21.69 2.66
C PRO A 349 2.80 22.44 4.00
N GLN A 350 2.37 23.70 3.97
CA GLN A 350 2.22 24.55 5.15
C GLN A 350 0.72 24.79 5.42
N GLN A 351 0.35 24.90 6.70
CA GLN A 351 -1.06 25.14 7.09
C GLN A 351 -1.47 26.60 6.86
N THR A 352 -0.54 27.53 7.06
CA THR A 352 -0.80 28.97 7.01
C THR A 352 0.34 29.65 6.28
N PHE A 353 0.02 30.50 5.32
CA PHE A 353 0.96 31.38 4.65
C PHE A 353 0.56 32.84 4.90
N LEU A 354 1.51 33.66 5.36
CA LEU A 354 1.31 35.10 5.54
C LEU A 354 2.37 35.86 4.76
N CYS A 355 1.96 36.65 3.77
CA CYS A 355 2.91 37.52 3.05
C CYS A 355 3.47 38.67 3.90
N ASN A 356 2.76 39.04 4.99
CA ASN A 356 3.23 39.98 6.00
C ASN A 356 2.70 39.55 7.39
N ALA A 357 3.58 39.56 8.40
CA ALA A 357 3.26 39.17 9.77
C ALA A 357 2.24 40.11 10.45
N GLU A 358 2.25 41.40 10.13
CA GLU A 358 1.35 42.40 10.72
C GLU A 358 -0.13 42.10 10.40
N GLY A 359 -0.39 41.61 9.18
CA GLY A 359 -1.73 41.21 8.76
C GLY A 359 -2.27 39.98 9.50
N GLY A 360 -1.41 39.19 10.14
CA GLY A 360 -1.79 37.95 10.81
C GLY A 360 -2.79 38.14 11.95
N THR A 361 -2.59 39.16 12.79
CA THR A 361 -3.50 39.45 13.92
C THR A 361 -4.84 39.95 13.43
N ILE A 362 -4.85 40.83 12.43
CA ILE A 362 -6.06 41.40 11.82
C ILE A 362 -6.89 40.27 11.18
N VAL A 363 -6.24 39.41 10.39
CA VAL A 363 -6.89 38.27 9.73
C VAL A 363 -7.49 37.32 10.75
N ARG A 364 -6.75 36.99 11.83
CA ARG A 364 -7.25 36.09 12.88
C ARG A 364 -8.51 36.64 13.54
N GLN A 365 -8.48 37.89 14.00
CA GLN A 365 -9.62 38.54 14.63
C GLN A 365 -10.82 38.63 13.68
N PHE A 366 -10.57 39.01 12.43
CA PHE A 366 -11.60 39.09 11.39
C PHE A 366 -12.27 37.74 11.17
N LEU A 367 -11.49 36.66 11.00
CA LEU A 367 -12.04 35.31 10.77
C LEU A 367 -12.80 34.78 11.98
N GLU A 368 -12.29 35.01 13.19
CA GLU A 368 -12.98 34.64 14.42
C GLU A 368 -14.35 35.31 14.52
N GLN A 369 -14.41 36.64 14.34
CA GLN A 369 -15.68 37.38 14.38
C GLN A 369 -16.62 37.00 13.24
N TYR A 370 -16.09 36.87 12.02
CA TYR A 370 -16.87 36.52 10.84
C TYR A 370 -17.55 35.15 11.01
N PHE A 371 -16.78 34.11 11.35
CA PHE A 371 -17.33 32.76 11.50
C PHE A 371 -18.18 32.59 12.77
N LEU A 372 -17.88 33.35 13.83
CA LEU A 372 -18.74 33.42 15.01
C LEU A 372 -20.15 33.89 14.64
N ILE A 373 -20.27 34.94 13.82
CA ILE A 373 -21.56 35.43 13.33
C ILE A 373 -22.16 34.46 12.30
N TYR A 374 -21.33 33.95 11.38
CA TYR A 374 -21.77 33.09 10.27
C TYR A 374 -22.45 31.80 10.75
N ASP A 375 -22.00 31.22 11.88
CA ASP A 375 -22.54 29.99 12.45
C ASP A 375 -23.72 30.20 13.39
N THR A 376 -24.15 31.45 13.62
CA THR A 376 -25.40 31.72 14.32
C THR A 376 -26.63 31.42 13.45
N ASP A 377 -27.82 31.36 14.08
CA ASP A 377 -29.07 31.26 13.34
C ASP A 377 -29.40 32.55 12.53
N ASN A 378 -28.77 33.69 12.86
CA ASN A 378 -28.99 34.97 12.21
C ASN A 378 -27.70 35.58 11.64
N ARG A 379 -27.52 35.47 10.32
CA ARG A 379 -26.37 36.02 9.58
C ARG A 379 -26.53 37.49 9.19
N GLN A 380 -27.66 38.15 9.52
CA GLN A 380 -27.90 39.56 9.22
C GLN A 380 -26.79 40.52 9.73
N PRO A 381 -26.15 40.30 10.90
CA PRO A 381 -25.06 41.19 11.35
C PRO A 381 -23.86 41.23 10.39
N LEU A 382 -23.70 40.23 9.50
CA LEU A 382 -22.69 40.27 8.45
C LEU A 382 -22.86 41.44 7.48
N LEU A 383 -24.01 42.10 7.43
CA LEU A 383 -24.24 43.29 6.60
C LEU A 383 -23.18 44.38 6.83
N GLN A 384 -22.71 44.53 8.08
CA GLN A 384 -21.66 45.48 8.44
C GLN A 384 -20.25 45.06 7.96
N ALA A 385 -20.06 43.77 7.67
CA ALA A 385 -18.80 43.23 7.17
C ALA A 385 -18.67 43.32 5.64
N TYR A 386 -19.75 43.58 4.89
CA TYR A 386 -19.73 43.69 3.43
C TYR A 386 -19.85 45.13 2.97
N HIS A 387 -19.06 45.49 1.97
CA HIS A 387 -19.14 46.79 1.30
C HIS A 387 -20.49 46.96 0.56
N GLU A 388 -20.98 48.20 0.40
CA GLU A 388 -22.25 48.50 -0.31
C GLU A 388 -22.35 47.83 -1.68
N ASN A 389 -21.25 47.86 -2.43
CA ASN A 389 -21.12 47.25 -3.75
C ASN A 389 -20.47 45.87 -3.74
N ALA A 390 -20.50 45.15 -2.62
CA ALA A 390 -19.85 43.84 -2.51
C ALA A 390 -20.40 42.84 -3.53
N THR A 391 -19.54 41.96 -4.03
CA THR A 391 -19.96 40.88 -4.95
C THR A 391 -19.66 39.52 -4.35
N PHE A 392 -20.59 38.58 -4.53
CA PHE A 392 -20.46 37.20 -4.07
C PHE A 392 -20.77 36.22 -5.18
N SER A 393 -19.96 35.17 -5.30
CA SER A 393 -20.28 34.02 -6.14
C SER A 393 -19.95 32.68 -5.47
N LEU A 394 -20.75 31.68 -5.79
CA LEU A 394 -20.61 30.32 -5.28
C LEU A 394 -20.22 29.37 -6.42
N THR A 395 -19.31 28.46 -6.14
CA THR A 395 -18.99 27.33 -6.99
C THR A 395 -19.08 26.03 -6.21
N MET A 396 -19.36 24.94 -6.89
CA MET A 396 -19.32 23.61 -6.29
C MET A 396 -18.81 22.56 -7.27
N ALA A 397 -18.13 21.56 -6.73
CA ALA A 397 -17.68 20.38 -7.43
C ALA A 397 -17.65 19.19 -6.47
N TYR A 398 -17.71 17.98 -7.00
CA TYR A 398 -17.42 16.77 -6.23
C TYR A 398 -15.92 16.44 -6.33
N PRO A 399 -15.29 15.86 -5.29
CA PRO A 399 -13.91 15.43 -5.35
C PRO A 399 -13.68 14.42 -6.49
N TYR A 400 -12.49 14.43 -7.07
CA TYR A 400 -12.15 13.52 -8.16
C TYR A 400 -12.25 12.04 -7.71
N GLY A 401 -12.91 11.20 -8.52
CA GLY A 401 -13.17 9.80 -8.17
C GLY A 401 -14.34 9.56 -7.21
N PHE A 402 -14.91 10.61 -6.61
CA PHE A 402 -16.10 10.55 -5.76
C PHE A 402 -17.31 11.04 -6.56
N GLY A 403 -17.72 10.22 -7.53
CA GLY A 403 -18.94 10.45 -8.31
C GLY A 403 -20.20 10.38 -7.43
N LYS A 404 -21.38 10.44 -8.07
CA LYS A 404 -22.70 10.30 -7.41
C LYS A 404 -22.94 8.88 -6.87
N ASP A 405 -22.01 8.33 -6.10
CA ASP A 405 -22.19 7.07 -5.40
C ASP A 405 -23.31 7.21 -4.39
N LYS A 406 -24.04 6.11 -4.17
CA LYS A 406 -25.26 6.05 -3.34
C LYS A 406 -25.03 6.47 -1.87
N ASN A 407 -23.78 6.57 -1.43
CA ASN A 407 -23.37 6.92 -0.06
C ASN A 407 -22.79 8.34 0.10
N VAL A 408 -22.73 9.15 -0.97
CA VAL A 408 -22.16 10.50 -0.90
C VAL A 408 -23.25 11.52 -0.63
N SER A 409 -23.07 12.38 0.37
CA SER A 409 -24.00 13.48 0.67
C SER A 409 -24.09 14.43 -0.53
N TRP A 410 -25.27 14.56 -1.11
CA TRP A 410 -25.47 15.40 -2.29
C TRP A 410 -25.27 16.88 -1.97
N LEU A 411 -24.73 17.63 -2.93
CA LEU A 411 -24.52 19.08 -2.88
C LEU A 411 -25.67 19.84 -3.58
N ASN A 412 -26.88 19.27 -3.59
CA ASN A 412 -28.00 19.75 -4.40
C ASN A 412 -28.41 21.19 -4.07
N TRP A 413 -28.34 21.59 -2.80
CA TRP A 413 -28.65 22.97 -2.39
C TRP A 413 -27.75 23.98 -3.10
N TYR A 414 -26.46 23.68 -3.22
CA TYR A 414 -25.48 24.57 -3.87
C TYR A 414 -25.50 24.48 -5.40
N ALA A 415 -26.20 23.49 -5.98
CA ALA A 415 -26.17 23.25 -7.42
C ALA A 415 -26.95 24.29 -8.22
N THR A 416 -27.99 24.90 -7.63
CA THR A 416 -28.81 25.95 -8.26
C THR A 416 -28.00 27.22 -8.51
N ASP A 417 -27.15 27.58 -7.54
CA ASP A 417 -26.35 28.80 -7.54
C ASP A 417 -24.89 28.57 -7.94
N ASN A 418 -24.58 27.40 -8.52
CA ASN A 418 -23.23 27.06 -8.98
C ASN A 418 -22.81 27.87 -10.21
N ARG A 419 -21.92 28.85 -10.02
CA ARG A 419 -21.37 29.72 -11.06
C ARG A 419 -20.04 29.19 -11.62
N ASN A 420 -20.08 28.04 -12.30
CA ASN A 420 -18.92 27.54 -13.04
C ASN A 420 -18.92 28.06 -14.48
N LEU A 421 -18.06 29.03 -14.79
CA LEU A 421 -18.00 29.68 -16.11
C LEU A 421 -17.63 28.73 -17.27
N LEU A 422 -16.98 27.60 -16.99
CA LEU A 422 -16.71 26.57 -18.00
C LEU A 422 -17.98 25.83 -18.43
N ARG A 423 -19.00 25.77 -17.55
CA ARG A 423 -20.27 25.07 -17.79
C ARG A 423 -21.42 26.01 -18.12
N VAL A 424 -21.49 27.14 -17.43
CA VAL A 424 -22.51 28.16 -17.65
C VAL A 424 -21.97 29.10 -18.73
N GLN A 425 -22.43 28.94 -19.97
CA GLN A 425 -22.00 29.78 -21.10
C GLN A 425 -22.91 31.01 -21.29
N ASP A 426 -24.19 30.89 -20.91
CA ASP A 426 -25.18 31.96 -21.04
C ASP A 426 -24.84 33.20 -20.19
N PRO A 427 -24.66 34.40 -20.79
CA PRO A 427 -24.30 35.62 -20.09
C PRO A 427 -25.32 36.06 -19.04
N ASP A 428 -26.61 36.00 -19.35
CA ASP A 428 -27.67 36.43 -18.44
C ASP A 428 -27.69 35.57 -17.17
N ARG A 429 -27.53 34.25 -17.33
CA ARG A 429 -27.38 33.32 -16.21
C ARG A 429 -26.10 33.59 -15.42
N ARG A 430 -24.97 33.91 -16.06
CA ARG A 430 -23.73 34.29 -15.34
C ARG A 430 -23.91 35.52 -14.47
N CYS A 431 -24.68 36.50 -14.94
CA CYS A 431 -25.03 37.70 -14.18
C CYS A 431 -25.98 37.39 -13.02
N LYS A 432 -27.03 36.59 -13.24
CA LYS A 432 -27.98 36.17 -12.19
C LYS A 432 -27.34 35.37 -11.04
N LEU A 433 -26.32 34.57 -11.37
CA LEU A 433 -25.58 33.77 -10.39
C LEU A 433 -24.58 34.59 -9.56
N LEU A 434 -24.28 35.84 -9.96
CA LEU A 434 -23.44 36.76 -9.21
C LEU A 434 -24.34 37.63 -8.33
N LYS A 435 -24.18 37.53 -7.01
CA LYS A 435 -24.92 38.40 -6.07
C LYS A 435 -24.17 39.73 -5.98
N GLN A 436 -24.88 40.84 -6.15
CA GLN A 436 -24.31 42.18 -6.20
C GLN A 436 -24.97 43.06 -5.13
N GLY A 437 -24.14 43.75 -4.36
CA GLY A 437 -24.50 44.57 -3.22
C GLY A 437 -24.66 43.80 -1.91
N HIS A 438 -24.32 44.41 -0.78
CA HIS A 438 -24.30 43.71 0.52
C HIS A 438 -25.64 43.07 0.89
N VAL A 439 -26.78 43.64 0.46
CA VAL A 439 -28.11 43.15 0.83
C VAL A 439 -28.37 41.81 0.15
N ALA A 440 -28.09 41.72 -1.16
CA ALA A 440 -28.25 40.49 -1.92
C ALA A 440 -27.29 39.40 -1.44
N VAL A 441 -26.06 39.78 -1.08
CA VAL A 441 -25.07 38.86 -0.51
C VAL A 441 -25.57 38.27 0.80
N VAL A 442 -25.92 39.12 1.78
CA VAL A 442 -26.32 38.66 3.12
C VAL A 442 -27.68 37.94 3.11
N SER A 443 -28.61 38.35 2.25
CA SER A 443 -29.86 37.60 2.03
C SER A 443 -29.58 36.19 1.54
N PHE A 444 -28.70 36.04 0.54
CA PHE A 444 -28.30 34.73 0.04
C PHE A 444 -27.59 33.89 1.13
N LEU A 445 -26.66 34.50 1.88
CA LEU A 445 -26.00 33.83 3.00
C LEU A 445 -27.01 33.40 4.08
N GLN A 446 -28.04 34.18 4.37
CA GLN A 446 -29.08 33.81 5.34
C GLN A 446 -29.89 32.57 4.90
N GLU A 447 -30.14 32.42 3.60
CA GLU A 447 -30.83 31.27 2.99
C GLU A 447 -29.97 29.99 2.98
N MET A 448 -28.64 30.12 2.99
CA MET A 448 -27.73 28.97 3.04
C MET A 448 -28.00 28.05 4.24
N PRO A 449 -27.74 26.73 4.13
CA PRO A 449 -27.86 25.81 5.25
C PRO A 449 -27.09 26.33 6.47
N LYS A 450 -27.62 26.07 7.67
CA LYS A 450 -26.94 26.46 8.90
C LYS A 450 -25.66 25.65 9.03
N THR A 451 -24.60 26.27 9.54
CA THR A 451 -23.26 25.69 9.53
C THR A 451 -22.68 25.65 10.94
N LYS A 452 -21.72 24.75 11.13
CA LYS A 452 -20.77 24.80 12.23
C LYS A 452 -19.39 24.51 11.68
N HIS A 453 -18.51 25.50 11.68
CA HIS A 453 -17.16 25.39 11.16
C HIS A 453 -16.23 24.79 12.23
N ASP A 454 -15.23 24.05 11.75
CA ASP A 454 -14.13 23.56 12.56
C ASP A 454 -12.93 24.50 12.40
N MET A 455 -12.79 25.46 13.31
CA MET A 455 -11.76 26.49 13.23
C MET A 455 -10.34 25.92 13.32
N HIS A 456 -10.15 24.75 13.96
CA HIS A 456 -8.83 24.10 14.03
C HIS A 456 -8.39 23.49 12.68
N SER A 457 -9.37 23.18 11.82
CA SER A 457 -9.10 22.67 10.47
C SER A 457 -8.74 23.76 9.45
N PHE A 458 -8.78 25.03 9.86
CA PHE A 458 -8.58 26.13 8.92
C PHE A 458 -7.13 26.20 8.45
N THR A 459 -6.99 26.39 7.14
CA THR A 459 -5.76 26.80 6.48
C THR A 459 -5.98 28.19 5.92
N VAL A 460 -5.01 29.07 6.12
CA VAL A 460 -5.15 30.50 5.82
C VAL A 460 -3.97 30.98 5.00
N ASP A 461 -4.26 31.46 3.79
CA ASP A 461 -3.28 32.05 2.89
C ASP A 461 -3.58 33.53 2.70
N LEU A 462 -2.77 34.37 3.32
CA LEU A 462 -2.76 35.81 3.07
C LEU A 462 -1.79 36.09 1.92
N THR A 463 -2.35 36.32 0.73
CA THR A 463 -1.58 36.46 -0.52
C THR A 463 -1.23 37.90 -0.84
N ILE A 464 -2.11 38.85 -0.50
CA ILE A 464 -1.90 40.30 -0.72
C ILE A 464 -2.21 41.03 0.57
N PHE A 465 -1.30 41.88 1.02
CA PHE A 465 -1.52 42.82 2.12
C PHE A 465 -0.94 44.18 1.74
N THR A 466 -1.83 45.13 1.45
CA THR A 466 -1.50 46.50 1.08
C THR A 466 -2.41 47.47 1.83
N PRO A 467 -2.06 48.76 1.91
CA PRO A 467 -2.94 49.78 2.51
C PRO A 467 -4.30 49.93 1.83
N GLN A 468 -4.47 49.42 0.60
CA GLN A 468 -5.68 49.57 -0.21
C GLN A 468 -6.54 48.30 -0.23
N MET A 469 -5.91 47.13 -0.04
CA MET A 469 -6.61 45.85 -0.09
C MET A 469 -5.82 44.72 0.58
N LEU A 470 -6.58 43.73 1.05
CA LEU A 470 -6.13 42.45 1.57
C LEU A 470 -6.80 41.33 0.76
N CYS A 471 -6.02 40.33 0.33
CA CYS A 471 -6.53 39.13 -0.34
C CYS A 471 -6.25 37.90 0.51
N LEU A 472 -7.32 37.28 0.99
CA LEU A 472 -7.28 36.19 1.95
C LEU A 472 -7.98 34.97 1.38
N THR A 473 -7.31 33.82 1.39
CA THR A 473 -7.91 32.53 1.08
C THR A 473 -7.97 31.69 2.35
N VAL A 474 -9.17 31.20 2.67
CA VAL A 474 -9.42 30.35 3.82
C VAL A 474 -10.04 29.06 3.33
N SER A 475 -9.49 27.93 3.76
CA SER A 475 -10.14 26.64 3.55
C SER A 475 -10.21 25.85 4.84
N GLY A 476 -11.18 24.94 4.91
CA GLY A 476 -11.43 24.18 6.11
C GLY A 476 -12.69 23.33 6.00
N MET A 477 -13.08 22.74 7.14
CA MET A 477 -14.24 21.85 7.23
C MET A 477 -15.39 22.50 7.98
N PHE A 478 -16.62 22.15 7.60
CA PHE A 478 -17.83 22.53 8.32
C PHE A 478 -18.91 21.45 8.24
N LYS A 479 -19.79 21.43 9.24
CA LYS A 479 -20.99 20.59 9.27
C LYS A 479 -22.22 21.39 8.89
N GLU A 480 -23.10 20.83 8.07
CA GLU A 480 -24.42 21.42 7.80
C GLU A 480 -25.43 21.00 8.86
N LEU A 481 -25.87 21.97 9.65
CA LEU A 481 -26.93 21.82 10.63
C LEU A 481 -28.30 21.92 9.96
N LYS A 482 -29.29 21.21 10.49
CA LYS A 482 -30.70 21.26 10.04
C LYS A 482 -30.88 20.93 8.53
N SER A 483 -29.98 20.14 7.94
CA SER A 483 -29.94 19.83 6.50
C SER A 483 -30.93 18.74 6.02
N GLY A 484 -31.82 18.27 6.89
CA GLY A 484 -32.78 17.20 6.58
C GLY A 484 -32.17 15.79 6.45
N HIS A 485 -30.84 15.66 6.52
CA HIS A 485 -30.15 14.38 6.56
C HIS A 485 -30.17 13.78 7.98
N LYS A 486 -30.25 12.44 8.07
CA LYS A 486 -30.13 11.72 9.35
C LYS A 486 -28.81 12.01 10.07
N PHE A 487 -27.75 12.21 9.30
CA PHE A 487 -26.44 12.61 9.79
C PHE A 487 -26.05 13.94 9.12
N PRO A 488 -25.64 14.97 9.89
CA PRO A 488 -25.15 16.23 9.34
C PRO A 488 -24.00 15.96 8.34
N PRO A 489 -24.16 16.34 7.06
CA PRO A 489 -23.11 16.12 6.09
C PRO A 489 -21.93 17.05 6.39
N LEU A 490 -20.72 16.49 6.26
CA LEU A 490 -19.47 17.20 6.45
C LEU A 490 -18.93 17.68 5.10
N ARG A 491 -18.69 18.99 4.99
CA ARG A 491 -18.26 19.66 3.78
C ARG A 491 -16.87 20.26 3.96
N TYR A 492 -16.20 20.46 2.84
CA TYR A 492 -14.95 21.20 2.76
C TYR A 492 -15.22 22.45 1.93
N PHE A 493 -14.69 23.59 2.37
CA PHE A 493 -14.83 24.86 1.66
C PHE A 493 -13.48 25.46 1.31
N PHE A 494 -13.46 26.25 0.24
CA PHE A 494 -12.42 27.22 -0.05
C PHE A 494 -13.10 28.57 -0.26
N ARG A 495 -12.70 29.59 0.51
CA ARG A 495 -13.29 30.91 0.48
C ARG A 495 -12.19 31.93 0.22
N THR A 496 -12.33 32.70 -0.84
CA THR A 496 -11.41 33.81 -1.15
C THR A 496 -12.14 35.11 -0.90
N LEU A 497 -11.53 35.97 -0.09
CA LEU A 497 -12.05 37.26 0.34
C LEU A 497 -11.09 38.35 -0.12
N VAL A 498 -11.62 39.32 -0.86
CA VAL A 498 -10.97 40.60 -1.11
C VAL A 498 -11.57 41.60 -0.15
N ILE A 499 -10.74 42.10 0.75
CA ILE A 499 -11.13 42.98 1.84
C ILE A 499 -10.46 44.33 1.60
N ILE A 500 -11.24 45.41 1.73
CA ILE A 500 -10.79 46.79 1.57
C ILE A 500 -10.97 47.53 2.90
N PRO A 501 -10.10 48.51 3.23
CA PRO A 501 -10.32 49.38 4.37
C PRO A 501 -11.55 50.26 4.12
N ALA A 502 -12.41 50.40 5.12
CA ALA A 502 -13.60 51.24 5.09
C ALA A 502 -13.79 51.92 6.44
N GLY A 503 -13.64 53.26 6.47
CA GLY A 503 -13.63 54.01 7.72
C GLY A 503 -12.49 53.54 8.66
N SER A 504 -12.84 53.17 9.88
CA SER A 504 -11.91 52.62 10.88
C SER A 504 -11.78 51.09 10.84
N GLY A 505 -12.43 50.42 9.89
CA GLY A 505 -12.51 48.96 9.83
C GLY A 505 -12.22 48.39 8.45
N PHE A 506 -12.63 47.14 8.26
CA PHE A 506 -12.42 46.37 7.04
C PHE A 506 -13.75 45.85 6.51
N CYS A 507 -13.98 45.99 5.21
CA CYS A 507 -15.17 45.48 4.53
C CYS A 507 -14.80 44.55 3.38
N ILE A 508 -15.58 43.49 3.20
CA ILE A 508 -15.45 42.54 2.09
C ILE A 508 -16.01 43.20 0.83
N ALA A 509 -15.16 43.36 -0.20
CA ALA A 509 -15.55 43.84 -1.53
C ALA A 509 -15.90 42.70 -2.48
N ASN A 510 -15.14 41.61 -2.46
CA ASN A 510 -15.41 40.43 -3.28
C ASN A 510 -15.27 39.16 -2.46
N GLU A 511 -16.20 38.24 -2.65
CA GLU A 511 -16.14 36.90 -2.07
C GLU A 511 -16.40 35.84 -3.14
N VAL A 512 -15.56 34.81 -3.11
CA VAL A 512 -15.77 33.58 -3.87
C VAL A 512 -15.76 32.42 -2.90
N LEU A 513 -16.86 31.66 -2.88
CA LEU A 513 -17.00 30.45 -2.08
C LEU A 513 -17.01 29.23 -2.99
N HIS A 514 -16.17 28.26 -2.70
CA HIS A 514 -16.19 26.93 -3.30
C HIS A 514 -16.58 25.90 -2.24
N ILE A 515 -17.53 25.02 -2.57
CA ILE A 515 -17.97 23.95 -1.67
C ILE A 515 -17.80 22.59 -2.34
N THR A 516 -17.21 21.67 -1.59
CA THR A 516 -17.04 20.27 -1.98
C THR A 516 -17.29 19.34 -0.79
N ASN A 517 -17.30 18.04 -1.05
CA ASN A 517 -17.38 17.04 0.01
C ASN A 517 -16.01 16.76 0.62
N THR A 518 -16.01 16.45 1.91
CA THR A 518 -14.80 15.96 2.57
C THR A 518 -14.41 14.58 2.05
N THR A 519 -13.11 14.35 1.90
CA THR A 519 -12.56 13.02 1.65
C THR A 519 -12.64 12.15 2.91
N PRO A 520 -12.60 10.81 2.81
CA PRO A 520 -12.63 9.94 3.99
C PRO A 520 -11.49 10.19 4.98
N THR A 521 -10.33 10.66 4.52
CA THR A 521 -9.20 11.04 5.38
C THR A 521 -9.50 12.31 6.16
N GLN A 522 -9.92 13.38 5.46
CA GLN A 522 -10.34 14.64 6.09
C GLN A 522 -11.50 14.43 7.08
N ALA A 523 -12.49 13.61 6.72
CA ALA A 523 -13.64 13.33 7.57
C ALA A 523 -13.26 12.65 8.89
N LYS A 524 -12.16 11.87 8.92
CA LYS A 524 -11.65 11.29 10.16
C LYS A 524 -11.08 12.34 11.09
N ASP A 525 -10.50 13.41 10.59
CA ASP A 525 -9.79 14.41 11.38
C ASP A 525 -10.62 15.64 11.74
N ALA A 526 -11.84 15.73 11.20
CA ALA A 526 -12.76 16.81 11.49
C ALA A 526 -13.20 16.85 12.96
N PHE A 527 -13.22 18.06 13.54
CA PHE A 527 -13.58 18.37 14.92
C PHE A 527 -12.73 17.64 15.98
N LYS A 528 -11.54 17.18 15.59
CA LYS A 528 -10.52 16.77 16.56
C LYS A 528 -9.73 18.00 16.97
N THR A 529 -9.56 18.20 18.27
CA THR A 529 -8.53 19.10 18.77
C THR A 529 -7.18 18.54 18.31
N PRO A 530 -6.34 19.31 17.59
CA PRO A 530 -4.99 18.84 17.31
C PRO A 530 -4.31 18.55 18.65
N PRO A 531 -3.56 17.44 18.78
CA PRO A 531 -2.66 17.29 19.92
C PRO A 531 -1.76 18.52 19.95
N ILE A 532 -1.68 19.17 21.11
CA ILE A 532 -0.70 20.23 21.36
C ILE A 532 0.64 19.64 20.95
N VAL A 533 1.21 20.12 19.84
CA VAL A 533 2.59 19.77 19.47
C VAL A 533 3.44 20.50 20.48
N ALA A 534 3.72 19.82 21.59
CA ALA A 534 4.78 20.22 22.50
C ALA A 534 6.06 20.34 21.65
N PRO A 535 6.85 21.42 21.80
CA PRO A 535 8.16 21.49 21.17
C PRO A 535 8.96 20.23 21.58
N PRO A 536 9.77 19.66 20.66
CA PRO A 536 10.47 18.40 20.92
C PRO A 536 11.31 18.51 22.20
N PRO A 537 11.26 17.51 23.10
CA PRO A 537 12.04 17.54 24.33
C PRO A 537 13.53 17.43 23.99
N SER A 538 14.31 18.42 24.40
CA SER A 538 15.76 18.33 24.50
C SER A 538 16.13 17.18 25.45
N PRO A 539 17.23 16.44 25.20
CA PRO A 539 17.57 15.27 25.98
C PRO A 539 18.12 15.69 27.35
N VAL A 540 17.50 15.21 28.44
CA VAL A 540 18.13 15.24 29.76
C VAL A 540 17.83 13.96 30.54
N SER A 541 18.88 13.16 30.63
CA SER A 541 19.44 12.55 31.84
C SER A 541 18.49 12.10 32.95
N THR A 542 18.56 10.79 33.18
CA THR A 542 18.06 10.00 34.31
C THR A 542 18.31 10.61 35.70
N GLY A 543 17.27 10.64 36.54
CA GLY A 543 17.35 10.81 38.00
C GLY A 543 15.99 10.59 38.67
N ALA A 544 15.89 9.54 39.50
CA ALA A 544 14.74 9.09 40.32
C ALA A 544 14.29 10.16 41.37
N SER A 545 13.15 10.17 42.08
CA SER A 545 12.08 9.23 42.48
C SER A 545 10.94 10.06 43.20
N PRO A 546 9.84 9.47 43.76
CA PRO A 546 8.47 10.01 43.68
C PRO A 546 7.87 10.67 44.94
N GLY A 547 6.74 11.40 44.77
CA GLY A 547 5.81 11.81 45.85
C GLY A 547 4.52 12.48 45.33
N PRO A 548 3.35 12.36 46.00
CA PRO A 548 2.03 12.40 45.36
C PRO A 548 1.26 13.74 45.45
N SER A 549 0.42 13.94 44.42
CA SER A 549 -0.80 14.76 44.27
C SER A 549 -1.36 15.56 45.46
N THR A 550 -1.66 16.86 45.24
CA THR A 550 -3.03 17.45 45.26
C THR A 550 -3.09 18.96 44.90
N SER A 551 -4.07 19.29 44.03
CA SER A 551 -4.93 20.50 43.98
C SER A 551 -4.39 21.95 43.85
N MET A 552 -4.80 22.56 42.71
CA MET A 552 -5.49 23.87 42.51
C MET A 552 -4.72 25.21 42.36
N ALA A 553 -5.09 25.88 41.24
CA ALA A 553 -5.13 27.32 40.89
C ALA A 553 -3.85 27.97 40.31
N PRO A 554 -3.91 29.12 39.57
CA PRO A 554 -4.92 29.72 38.66
C PRO A 554 -4.27 30.26 37.32
N PRO A 555 -4.93 31.03 36.43
CA PRO A 555 -4.49 31.29 35.05
C PRO A 555 -3.40 32.38 34.94
N ALA A 556 -2.58 32.28 33.88
CA ALA A 556 -1.44 33.13 33.58
C ALA A 556 -1.82 34.62 33.45
N VAL A 557 -1.27 35.43 34.37
CA VAL A 557 -1.33 36.89 34.41
C VAL A 557 -0.21 37.43 33.52
N ALA A 558 -0.51 38.39 32.63
CA ALA A 558 0.51 39.15 31.93
C ALA A 558 1.38 39.89 32.96
N LEU A 559 2.71 39.73 32.89
CA LEU A 559 3.66 40.29 33.85
C LEU A 559 3.55 41.83 33.89
N ASP A 560 3.14 42.35 35.04
CA ASP A 560 2.98 43.77 35.35
C ASP A 560 4.34 44.51 35.27
N ASP A 561 4.38 45.73 34.71
CA ASP A 561 5.64 46.43 34.45
C ASP A 561 6.43 46.79 35.72
N ASN A 562 5.75 46.89 36.87
CA ASN A 562 6.41 47.03 38.18
C ASN A 562 7.20 45.77 38.58
N MET A 563 6.69 44.58 38.27
CA MET A 563 7.35 43.32 38.62
C MET A 563 8.57 43.06 37.73
N LYS A 564 8.50 43.50 36.47
CA LYS A 564 9.64 43.54 35.56
C LYS A 564 10.75 44.43 36.09
N GLN A 565 10.42 45.62 36.59
CA GLN A 565 11.42 46.55 37.11
C GLN A 565 12.11 46.02 38.38
N GLU A 566 11.39 45.26 39.21
CA GLU A 566 11.97 44.58 40.36
C GLU A 566 12.89 43.42 39.97
N MET A 567 12.54 42.64 38.94
CA MET A 567 13.43 41.60 38.39
C MET A 567 14.72 42.19 37.81
N VAL A 568 14.65 43.35 37.16
CA VAL A 568 15.84 44.07 36.66
C VAL A 568 16.75 44.49 37.81
N ASN A 569 16.17 45.03 38.89
CA ASN A 569 16.94 45.39 40.09
C ASN A 569 17.62 44.16 40.71
N GLN A 570 16.91 43.04 40.84
CA GLN A 570 17.47 41.80 41.37
C GLN A 570 18.59 41.25 40.48
N MET A 571 18.42 41.31 39.15
CA MET A 571 19.41 40.84 38.20
C MET A 571 20.66 41.72 38.21
N SER A 572 20.51 43.03 38.34
CA SER A 572 21.64 43.96 38.49
C SER A 572 22.44 43.70 39.77
N ILE A 573 21.77 43.40 40.88
CA ILE A 573 22.42 43.06 42.15
C ILE A 573 23.19 41.73 42.03
N GLN A 574 22.56 40.70 41.45
CA GLN A 574 23.13 39.36 41.37
C GLN A 574 24.27 39.24 40.35
N SER A 575 24.13 39.88 39.19
CA SER A 575 25.14 39.85 38.12
C SER A 575 26.25 40.88 38.30
N GLY A 576 26.01 41.93 39.10
CA GLY A 576 26.91 43.08 39.21
C GLY A 576 26.89 44.02 38.01
N MET A 577 26.05 43.74 37.00
CA MET A 577 25.86 44.59 35.82
C MET A 577 25.00 45.82 36.15
N ASN A 578 25.08 46.86 35.33
CA ASN A 578 24.19 48.01 35.42
C ASN A 578 22.74 47.66 34.98
N MET A 579 21.81 48.59 35.23
CA MET A 579 20.38 48.35 35.02
C MET A 579 20.02 48.12 33.54
N GLU A 580 20.73 48.76 32.62
CA GLU A 580 20.46 48.66 31.18
C GLU A 580 20.82 47.26 30.64
N TRP A 581 21.99 46.74 31.03
CA TRP A 581 22.41 45.39 30.63
C TRP A 581 21.62 44.29 31.35
N SER A 582 21.21 44.53 32.59
CA SER A 582 20.32 43.62 33.34
C SER A 582 18.95 43.50 32.68
N LEU A 583 18.40 44.63 32.21
CA LEU A 583 17.14 44.66 31.47
C LEU A 583 17.26 43.97 30.11
N LYS A 584 18.34 44.21 29.37
CA LYS A 584 18.59 43.53 28.10
C LYS A 584 18.71 42.02 28.26
N CYS A 585 19.42 41.56 29.29
CA CYS A 585 19.57 40.14 29.60
C CYS A 585 18.20 39.49 29.89
N LEU A 586 17.37 40.13 30.71
CA LEU A 586 16.02 39.63 31.01
C LEU A 586 15.09 39.66 29.80
N GLN A 587 15.20 40.66 28.91
CA GLN A 587 14.42 40.71 27.67
C GLN A 587 14.80 39.58 26.72
N GLU A 588 16.10 39.31 26.55
CA GLU A 588 16.59 38.23 25.67
C GLU A 588 16.26 36.83 26.21
N THR A 589 16.01 36.69 27.51
CA THR A 589 15.57 35.43 28.13
C THR A 589 14.07 35.40 28.46
N GLU A 590 13.25 36.18 27.77
CA GLU A 590 11.78 36.20 27.91
C GLU A 590 11.29 36.43 29.36
N TRP A 591 12.02 37.23 30.14
CA TRP A 591 11.75 37.55 31.54
C TRP A 591 11.80 36.36 32.52
N ASP A 592 12.43 35.25 32.13
CA ASP A 592 12.77 34.16 33.03
C ASP A 592 14.07 34.47 33.80
N PHE A 593 13.93 34.80 35.08
CA PHE A 593 15.03 35.21 35.96
C PHE A 593 16.10 34.11 36.17
N GLN A 594 15.68 32.84 36.29
CA GLN A 594 16.62 31.74 36.50
C GLN A 594 17.44 31.47 35.23
N ARG A 595 16.77 31.54 34.07
CA ARG A 595 17.44 31.41 32.78
C ARG A 595 18.38 32.59 32.50
N ALA A 596 17.97 33.82 32.81
CA ALA A 596 18.81 35.02 32.70
C ALA A 596 20.11 34.89 33.52
N SER A 597 20.00 34.43 34.76
CA SER A 597 21.15 34.22 35.64
C SER A 597 22.14 33.18 35.10
N LEU A 598 21.64 32.05 34.57
CA LEU A 598 22.49 31.01 33.98
C LEU A 598 23.18 31.47 32.70
N VAL A 599 22.47 32.15 31.81
CA VAL A 599 23.03 32.70 30.57
C VAL A 599 24.08 33.75 30.87
N PHE A 600 23.83 34.65 31.83
CA PHE A 600 24.83 35.60 32.29
C PHE A 600 26.08 34.89 32.83
N GLN A 601 25.93 33.86 33.67
CA GLN A 601 27.06 33.17 34.27
C GLN A 601 27.92 32.44 33.22
N ASP A 602 27.30 31.83 32.21
CA ASP A 602 28.01 31.25 31.07
C ASP A 602 28.73 32.31 30.21
N LEU A 603 28.08 33.44 29.90
CA LEU A 603 28.70 34.52 29.14
C LEU A 603 29.84 35.23 29.92
N HIS A 604 29.69 35.35 31.23
CA HIS A 604 30.70 35.96 32.11
C HIS A 604 31.92 35.06 32.27
N THR A 605 31.73 33.74 32.44
CA THR A 605 32.85 32.77 32.49
C THR A 605 33.59 32.67 31.16
N ARG A 606 32.91 32.88 30.03
CA ARG A 606 33.54 32.98 28.70
C ARG A 606 34.19 34.34 28.41
N GLY A 607 34.04 35.32 29.29
CA GLY A 607 34.63 36.66 29.13
C GLY A 607 34.05 37.48 27.99
N VAL A 608 32.83 37.17 27.54
CA VAL A 608 32.18 37.80 26.37
C VAL A 608 31.36 39.04 26.77
N VAL A 609 31.09 39.22 28.07
CA VAL A 609 30.33 40.38 28.58
C VAL A 609 31.21 41.64 28.49
N PRO A 610 30.77 42.71 27.79
CA PRO A 610 31.53 43.94 27.66
C PRO A 610 31.85 44.57 29.04
N PRO A 611 33.05 45.16 29.23
CA PRO A 611 33.40 45.86 30.47
C PRO A 611 32.43 46.98 30.85
N GLU A 612 31.81 47.60 29.84
CA GLU A 612 30.77 48.64 29.95
C GLU A 612 29.54 48.16 30.73
N ALA A 613 29.25 46.86 30.72
CA ALA A 613 28.13 46.29 31.46
C ALA A 613 28.31 46.38 32.98
N PHE A 614 29.54 46.54 33.47
CA PHE A 614 29.86 46.63 34.90
C PHE A 614 30.15 48.07 35.37
N VAL A 615 29.97 49.06 34.49
CA VAL A 615 30.06 50.48 34.84
C VAL A 615 28.71 50.90 35.42
N LYS A 616 28.68 51.18 36.74
CA LYS A 616 27.47 51.52 37.49
C LYS A 616 27.11 53.00 37.38
#